data_AF-A0A1V9EUU5-F1
#
_entry.id   AF-A0A1V9EUU5-F1
#
_cell.length_a   1.000
_cell.length_b   1.000
_cell.length_c   1.000
_cell.angle_alpha   90.00
_cell.angle_beta   90.00
_cell.angle_gamma   90.00
#
_symmetry.space_group_name_H-M   'P 1'
#
loop_
_entity.id
_entity.type
_entity.pdbx_description
1 polymer ?
#
loop_
_entity_poly.entity_id
_entity_poly.type
_entity_poly.pdbx_seq_one_letter_code
_entity_poly.pdbx_strand_id
1 'polypeptide(L)' 'MAYPNQWSEGSVNPRKGFRIHLLVFVLSIPGMWIVWYFTDRSYPWPLWSTIAWGIGVLFHYLGAFVFRKSKNN' A
#
# COMPACT_ATOMS: atom_id res chain seq x y z
N MET A 1 9.35 -39.83 9.99
CA MET A 1 10.14 -39.17 8.92
C MET A 1 9.44 -37.86 8.59
N ALA A 2 10.02 -36.72 8.98
CA ALA A 2 9.48 -35.41 8.64
C ALA A 2 10.21 -34.91 7.37
N TYR A 3 9.47 -34.59 6.33
CA TYR A 3 10.04 -34.03 5.10
C TYR A 3 10.36 -32.55 5.34
N PRO A 4 11.60 -32.09 5.08
CA PRO A 4 11.92 -30.66 5.17
C PRO A 4 11.14 -29.90 4.09
N ASN A 5 10.34 -28.93 4.51
CA ASN A 5 9.63 -28.02 3.63
C ASN A 5 10.65 -27.07 2.96
N GLN A 6 11.12 -27.46 1.78
CA GLN A 6 12.08 -26.75 0.91
C GLN A 6 11.66 -25.33 0.47
N TRP A 7 10.50 -24.80 0.88
CA TRP A 7 10.06 -23.47 0.45
C TRP A 7 11.10 -22.42 0.84
N SER A 8 11.87 -21.93 -0.13
CA SER A 8 12.70 -20.76 0.10
C SER A 8 11.75 -19.62 0.41
N GLU A 9 11.74 -19.14 1.64
CA GLU A 9 11.04 -17.91 1.97
C GLU A 9 11.63 -16.82 1.07
N GLY A 10 10.93 -16.49 -0.02
CA GLY A 10 11.36 -15.46 -0.95
C GLY A 10 11.58 -14.19 -0.16
N SER A 11 12.75 -13.54 -0.32
CA SER A 11 13.10 -12.39 0.50
C SER A 11 12.04 -11.29 0.36
N VAL A 12 11.19 -11.13 1.38
CA VAL A 12 10.16 -10.09 1.38
C VAL A 12 10.87 -8.74 1.50
N ASN A 13 10.79 -7.93 0.44
CA ASN A 13 11.34 -6.58 0.43
C ASN A 13 10.24 -5.56 0.78
N PRO A 14 10.18 -5.06 2.02
CA PRO A 14 9.11 -4.17 2.45
C PRO A 14 9.11 -2.82 1.70
N ARG A 15 10.27 -2.36 1.21
CA ARG A 15 10.36 -1.13 0.41
C ARG A 15 9.74 -1.31 -0.97
N LYS A 16 9.90 -2.49 -1.58
CA LYS A 16 9.21 -2.84 -2.84
C LYS A 16 7.70 -2.86 -2.63
N GLY A 17 7.24 -3.49 -1.53
CA GLY A 17 5.82 -3.51 -1.15
C GLY A 17 5.23 -2.11 -0.98
N PHE A 18 5.92 -1.21 -0.27
CA PHE A 18 5.50 0.19 -0.12
C PHE A 18 5.41 0.93 -1.47
N ARG A 19 6.43 0.82 -2.33
CA ARG A 19 6.45 1.49 -3.64
C ARG A 19 5.26 1.10 -4.52
N ILE A 20 4.86 -0.18 -4.51
CA ILE A 20 3.71 -0.67 -5.27
C ILE A 20 2.42 -0.04 -4.73
N HIS A 21 2.21 -0.06 -3.41
CA HIS A 21 1.00 0.52 -2.81
C HIS A 21 0.93 2.03 -3.01
N LEU A 22 2.06 2.73 -2.90
CA LEU A 22 2.14 4.16 -3.17
C LEU A 22 1.82 4.46 -4.64
N LEU A 23 2.36 3.70 -5.60
CA LEU A 23 2.09 3.89 -7.02
C LEU A 23 0.61 3.68 -7.33
N VAL A 24 0.03 2.59 -6.83
CA VAL A 24 -1.40 2.30 -7.00
C VAL A 24 -2.25 3.42 -6.40
N PHE A 25 -1.91 3.92 -5.21
CA PHE A 25 -2.61 5.05 -4.59
C PHE A 25 -2.53 6.32 -5.46
N VAL A 26 -1.34 6.70 -5.92
CA VAL A 26 -1.10 7.92 -6.71
C VAL A 26 -1.77 7.86 -8.08
N LEU A 27 -1.97 6.69 -8.67
CA LEU A 27 -2.66 6.55 -9.95
C LEU A 27 -4.18 6.43 -9.79
N SER A 28 -4.64 5.62 -8.83
CA SER A 28 -6.07 5.33 -8.66
C SER A 28 -6.84 6.50 -8.06
N ILE A 29 -6.30 7.19 -7.04
CA ILE A 29 -7.01 8.28 -6.37
C ILE A 29 -7.31 9.44 -7.33
N PRO A 30 -6.33 10.01 -8.07
CA PRO A 30 -6.63 11.04 -9.06
C PRO A 30 -7.60 10.56 -10.14
N GLY A 31 -7.48 9.31 -10.60
CA GLY A 31 -8.42 8.72 -11.54
C GLY A 31 -9.86 8.75 -11.05
N MET A 32 -10.10 8.36 -9.79
CA MET A 32 -11.43 8.42 -9.17
C MET A 32 -11.94 9.85 -9.04
N TRP A 33 -11.08 10.80 -8.65
CA TRP A 33 -11.44 12.22 -8.55
C TRP A 33 -11.75 12.85 -9.91
N ILE A 34 -11.03 12.45 -10.97
CA ILE A 34 -11.31 12.86 -12.35
C ILE A 34 -12.70 12.34 -12.77
N VAL A 35 -12.98 11.05 -12.55
CA VAL A 35 -14.30 10.47 -12.87
C VAL A 35 -15.41 11.22 -12.14
N TRP A 36 -15.25 11.44 -10.84
CA TRP A 36 -16.22 12.20 -10.04
C TRP A 36 -16.42 13.64 -10.57
N TYR A 37 -15.33 14.34 -10.92
CA TYR A 37 -15.38 15.71 -11.41
C TYR A 37 -16.20 15.85 -12.71
N PHE A 38 -16.10 14.85 -13.60
CA PHE A 38 -16.74 14.85 -14.92
C PHE A 38 -18.10 14.13 -14.97
N THR A 39 -18.56 13.50 -13.89
CA THR A 39 -19.82 12.73 -13.87
C THR A 39 -20.88 13.39 -12.99
N ASP A 40 -20.87 13.08 -11.69
CA ASP A 40 -21.79 13.65 -10.71
C ASP A 40 -21.01 14.13 -9.48
N ARG A 41 -21.13 15.43 -9.23
CA ARG A 41 -20.47 16.15 -8.13
C ARG A 41 -21.35 16.27 -6.88
N SER A 42 -22.57 15.73 -6.90
CA SER A 42 -23.52 15.79 -5.77
C SER A 42 -22.98 15.10 -4.51
N TYR A 43 -22.24 13.99 -4.69
CA TYR A 43 -21.68 13.21 -3.60
C TYR A 43 -20.21 12.83 -3.87
N PRO A 44 -19.24 13.28 -3.04
CA PRO A 44 -17.81 13.05 -3.23
C PRO A 44 -17.40 11.64 -2.82
N TRP A 45 -17.92 10.62 -3.52
CA TRP A 45 -17.60 9.22 -3.26
C TRP A 45 -16.09 8.87 -3.25
N PRO A 46 -15.19 9.53 -4.02
CA PRO A 46 -13.75 9.23 -3.97
C PRO A 46 -13.10 9.55 -2.62
N LEU A 47 -13.74 10.37 -1.79
CA LEU A 47 -13.24 10.75 -0.47
C LEU A 47 -13.02 9.53 0.42
N TRP A 48 -13.96 8.59 0.42
CA TRP A 48 -13.88 7.38 1.24
C TRP A 48 -12.70 6.49 0.83
N SER A 49 -12.51 6.30 -0.48
CA SER A 49 -11.37 5.56 -1.02
C SER A 49 -10.04 6.25 -0.70
N THR A 50 -10.00 7.58 -0.79
CA THR A 50 -8.81 8.39 -0.47
C THR A 50 -8.39 8.18 0.98
N ILE A 51 -9.32 8.26 1.93
CA ILE A 51 -9.04 8.10 3.36
C ILE A 51 -8.64 6.65 3.69
N ALA A 52 -9.45 5.68 3.28
CA ALA A 52 -9.22 4.28 3.60
C ALA A 52 -7.88 3.77 3.05
N TRP A 53 -7.56 4.09 1.80
CA TRP A 53 -6.29 3.70 1.20
C TRP A 53 -5.11 4.54 1.70
N GLY A 54 -5.33 5.82 2.01
CA GLY A 54 -4.31 6.68 2.61
C GLY A 54 -3.79 6.11 3.93
N ILE A 55 -4.69 5.58 4.76
CA ILE A 55 -4.33 4.86 5.99
C ILE A 55 -3.48 3.62 5.66
N GLY A 56 -3.86 2.83 4.65
CA GLY A 56 -3.08 1.67 4.21
C GLY A 56 -1.66 2.03 3.77
N VAL A 57 -1.50 3.08 2.95
CA VAL A 57 -0.20 3.59 2.52
C VAL A 57 0.64 4.06 3.71
N LEU A 58 0.04 4.73 4.69
CA LEU A 58 0.72 5.13 5.93
C LEU A 58 1.27 3.91 6.68
N PHE A 59 0.48 2.86 6.85
CA PHE A 59 0.97 1.64 7.52
C PHE A 59 2.07 0.92 6.71
N HIS A 60 2.00 0.92 5.38
CA HIS A 60 3.10 0.42 4.56
C HIS A 60 4.38 1.24 4.73
N TYR A 61 4.27 2.57 4.84
CA TYR A 61 5.42 3.44 5.12
C TYR A 61 6.03 3.12 6.49
N LEU A 62 5.20 3.04 7.53
CA LEU A 62 5.65 2.72 8.89
C LEU A 62 6.34 1.35 8.93
N GLY A 63 5.77 0.32 8.31
CA GLY A 63 6.39 -1.00 8.22
C GLY A 63 7.70 -1.03 7.43
N ALA A 64 7.81 -0.24 6.35
CA ALA A 64 8.99 -0.24 5.49
C ALA A 64 10.16 0.60 6.02
N PHE A 65 9.89 1.69 6.73
CA PHE A 65 10.89 2.69 7.10
C PHE A 65 11.01 2.95 8.59
N VAL A 66 9.94 2.83 9.37
CA VAL A 66 9.94 3.20 10.80
C VAL A 66 10.17 1.98 11.68
N PHE A 67 9.43 0.89 11.44
CA PHE A 67 9.49 -0.31 12.28
C PHE A 67 10.62 -1.28 11.90
N ARG A 68 11.45 -0.93 10.91
CA ARG A 68 12.63 -1.73 10.56
C ARG A 68 13.70 -1.55 11.66
N LYS A 69 13.59 -2.35 12.72
CA LYS A 69 14.59 -2.43 13.78
C LYS A 69 15.94 -2.82 13.16
N SER A 70 16.98 -2.05 13.48
CA SER A 70 18.38 -2.44 13.21
C SER A 70 18.65 -3.75 13.95
N LYS A 71 19.06 -4.80 13.24
CA LYS A 71 19.74 -5.93 13.87
C LYS A 71 21.09 -5.38 14.32
N ASN A 72 21.19 -5.04 15.60
CA ASN A 72 22.47 -4.75 16.22
C ASN A 72 23.09 -6.11 16.57
N ASN A 73 24.28 -6.37 16.04
CA ASN A 73 25.10 -7.54 16.33
C ASN A 73 25.99 -7.24 17.53
#